data_AF-A0A060VQM6-F1
#
_entry.id   AF-A0A060VQM6-F1
#
_cell.length_a   1.000
_cell.length_b   1.000
_cell.length_c   1.000
_cell.angle_alpha   90.00
_cell.angle_beta   90.00
_cell.angle_gamma   90.00
#
_symmetry.space_group_name_H-M   'P 1'
#
loop_
_entity.id
_entity.type
_entity.pdbx_description
1 polymer ?
#
loop_
_entity_poly.entity_id
_entity_poly.type
_entity_poly.pdbx_seq_one_letter_code
_entity_poly.pdbx_strand_id
1 'polypeptide(L)'
;MVLVFQRDPLQQEWTVTHRIPGSQLGSYFGAELCVLEIHAGPGEGRAELLVIGAPWYHAQGVGGEVHVCTLETGAPNCSLTLHGVQGNVHGQFGTSLSPCPDLNGDGLPELAVGAPLEDRGHGSVYIFLGRPWGIQAKYSQVSTK
;
A
#
# COMPACT_ATOMS: atom_id res chain seq x y z
N MET A 1 11.61 -7.53 2.17
CA MET A 1 12.37 -6.55 1.35
C MET A 1 11.75 -6.56 -0.03
N VAL A 2 11.62 -5.40 -0.65
CA VAL A 2 11.11 -5.24 -2.02
C VAL A 2 12.23 -4.70 -2.92
N LEU A 3 12.29 -5.19 -4.15
CA LEU A 3 13.25 -4.76 -5.18
C LEU A 3 12.48 -4.16 -6.34
N VAL A 4 12.96 -3.02 -6.85
CA VAL A 4 12.46 -2.42 -8.09
C VAL A 4 13.51 -2.65 -9.17
N PHE A 5 13.05 -3.12 -10.34
CA PHE A 5 13.89 -3.41 -11.48
C PHE A 5 13.55 -2.49 -12.64
N GLN A 6 14.56 -2.00 -13.33
CA GLN A 6 14.41 -1.27 -14.57
C GLN A 6 15.19 -1.97 -15.67
N ARG A 7 14.56 -2.07 -16.85
CA ARG A 7 15.21 -2.60 -18.03
C ARG A 7 15.85 -1.46 -18.80
N ASP A 8 17.14 -1.60 -19.11
CA ASP A 8 17.78 -0.74 -20.11
C ASP A 8 17.26 -1.17 -21.51
N PRO A 9 16.54 -0.29 -22.24
CA PRO A 9 15.98 -0.64 -23.54
C PRO A 9 17.05 -0.81 -24.64
N LEU A 10 18.24 -0.23 -24.47
CA LEU A 10 19.34 -0.31 -25.43
C LEU A 10 20.19 -1.57 -25.20
N GLN A 11 20.49 -1.87 -23.94
CA GLN A 11 21.34 -3.01 -23.58
C GLN A 11 20.55 -4.30 -23.31
N GLN A 12 19.22 -4.19 -23.21
CA GLN A 12 18.31 -5.28 -22.84
C GLN A 12 18.61 -5.93 -21.47
N GLU A 13 19.42 -5.30 -20.63
CA GLU A 13 19.76 -5.76 -19.29
C GLU A 13 18.78 -5.25 -18.24
N TRP A 14 18.59 -6.04 -17.17
CA TRP A 14 17.80 -5.65 -16.02
C TRP A 14 18.71 -5.26 -14.86
N THR A 15 18.50 -4.07 -14.31
CA THR A 15 19.23 -3.60 -13.13
C THR A 15 18.27 -3.35 -11.98
N VAL A 16 18.77 -3.52 -10.75
CA VAL A 16 18.03 -3.16 -9.54
C VAL A 16 18.22 -1.67 -9.31
N THR A 17 17.14 -0.89 -9.43
CA THR A 17 17.17 0.56 -9.23
C THR A 17 16.93 0.94 -7.77
N HIS A 18 16.05 0.21 -7.08
CA HIS A 18 15.73 0.48 -5.69
C HIS A 18 15.66 -0.80 -4.84
N ARG A 19 16.02 -0.65 -3.57
CA ARG A 19 15.93 -1.68 -2.53
C ARG A 19 15.18 -1.08 -1.36
N ILE A 20 14.02 -1.64 -1.04
CA ILE A 20 13.14 -1.13 0.03
C ILE A 20 13.12 -2.19 1.15
N PRO A 21 13.84 -1.95 2.26
CA PRO A 21 13.85 -2.87 3.39
C PRO A 21 12.57 -2.74 4.21
N GLY A 22 12.14 -3.84 4.83
CA GLY A 22 11.09 -3.80 5.85
C GLY A 22 11.69 -3.48 7.23
N SER A 23 10.85 -3.02 8.15
CA SER A 23 11.27 -2.58 9.49
C SER A 23 11.31 -3.70 10.55
N GLN A 24 10.51 -4.76 10.38
CA GLN A 24 10.35 -5.82 11.38
C GLN A 24 10.61 -7.21 10.79
N LEU A 25 11.42 -8.02 11.48
CA LEU A 25 11.64 -9.44 11.14
C LEU A 25 10.35 -10.24 11.30
N GLY A 26 10.08 -11.16 10.37
CA GLY A 26 8.86 -11.97 10.40
C GLY A 26 7.59 -11.25 9.94
N SER A 27 7.64 -9.94 9.70
CA SER A 27 6.48 -9.15 9.21
C SER A 27 5.98 -9.52 7.82
N TYR A 28 6.78 -10.30 7.08
CA TYR A 28 6.53 -10.62 5.68
C TYR A 28 6.42 -9.37 4.79
N PHE A 29 7.18 -8.32 5.11
CA PHE A 29 7.22 -7.09 4.29
C PHE A 29 7.56 -7.38 2.81
N GLY A 30 6.61 -7.05 1.93
CA GLY A 30 6.66 -7.37 0.51
C GLY A 30 5.85 -8.60 0.11
N ALA A 31 4.99 -9.13 0.99
CA ALA A 31 4.14 -10.29 0.69
C ALA A 31 3.08 -10.01 -0.38
N GLU A 32 2.62 -8.75 -0.45
CA GLU A 32 1.69 -8.27 -1.46
C GLU A 32 2.16 -6.91 -1.96
N LEU A 33 1.99 -6.66 -3.26
CA LEU A 33 2.40 -5.42 -3.92
C LEU A 33 1.26 -4.91 -4.81
N CYS A 34 1.07 -3.59 -4.82
CA CYS A 34 0.16 -2.92 -5.72
C CYS A 34 0.80 -1.63 -6.22
N VAL A 35 0.56 -1.26 -7.48
CA VAL A 35 0.97 0.03 -8.03
C VAL A 35 -0.29 0.86 -8.29
N LEU A 36 -0.27 2.10 -7.83
CA LEU A 36 -1.34 3.07 -8.04
C LEU A 36 -0.76 4.32 -8.70
N GLU A 37 -1.44 4.84 -9.70
CA GLU A 37 -1.12 6.12 -10.30
C GLU A 37 -2.01 7.20 -9.71
N ILE A 38 -1.41 8.28 -9.18
CA ILE A 38 -2.12 9.40 -8.55
C ILE A 38 -1.66 10.71 -9.17
N HIS A 39 -2.51 11.74 -9.17
CA HIS A 39 -2.14 13.07 -9.68
C HIS A 39 -2.67 14.18 -8.76
N ALA A 40 -2.19 15.41 -8.93
CA ALA A 40 -2.72 16.56 -8.19
C ALA A 40 -4.07 17.06 -8.72
N GLY A 41 -4.34 16.86 -10.01
CA GLY A 41 -5.54 17.34 -10.69
C GLY A 41 -5.46 17.17 -12.20
N PRO A 42 -6.50 17.60 -12.94
CA PRO A 42 -6.55 17.49 -14.40
C PRO A 42 -5.39 18.25 -15.07
N GLY A 43 -4.59 17.55 -15.87
CA GLY A 43 -3.46 18.15 -16.60
C GLY A 43 -2.16 18.28 -15.79
N GLU A 44 -2.16 17.87 -14.52
CA GLU A 44 -0.95 17.79 -13.70
C GLU A 44 -0.19 16.48 -13.96
N GLY A 45 1.08 16.45 -13.52
CA GLY A 45 1.90 15.24 -13.56
C GLY A 45 1.30 14.09 -12.75
N ARG A 46 1.64 12.86 -13.14
CA ARG A 46 1.27 11.62 -12.45
C ARG A 46 2.43 11.15 -11.58
N ALA A 47 2.12 10.65 -10.40
CA ALA A 47 3.04 9.99 -9.50
C ALA A 47 2.66 8.51 -9.38
N GLU A 48 3.67 7.65 -9.39
CA GLU A 48 3.51 6.22 -9.15
C GLU A 48 3.73 5.92 -7.66
N LEU A 49 2.71 5.35 -7.04
CA LEU A 49 2.76 4.85 -5.68
C LEU A 49 2.94 3.34 -5.71
N LEU A 50 4.02 2.85 -5.11
CA LEU A 50 4.21 1.46 -4.78
C LEU A 50 3.64 1.20 -3.38
N VAL A 51 2.63 0.36 -3.30
CA VAL A 51 1.97 -0.06 -2.07
C VAL A 51 2.48 -1.45 -1.68
N ILE A 52 2.92 -1.62 -0.44
CA ILE A 52 3.64 -2.81 0.03
C ILE A 52 2.95 -3.35 1.29
N GLY A 53 2.46 -4.59 1.23
CA GLY A 53 1.87 -5.29 2.36
C GLY A 53 2.92 -5.95 3.27
N ALA A 54 2.68 -5.85 4.58
CA ALA A 54 3.39 -6.59 5.63
C ALA A 54 2.35 -7.21 6.58
N PRO A 55 1.60 -8.24 6.13
CA PRO A 55 0.44 -8.76 6.86
C PRO A 55 0.79 -9.41 8.20
N TRP A 56 2.04 -9.81 8.41
CA TRP A 56 2.50 -10.39 9.67
C TRP A 56 3.20 -9.39 10.58
N TYR A 57 3.19 -8.10 10.21
CA TYR A 57 3.64 -7.05 11.12
C TYR A 57 2.80 -7.08 12.40
N HIS A 58 3.47 -6.95 13.54
CA HIS A 58 2.81 -6.95 14.83
C HIS A 58 3.37 -5.85 15.74
N ALA A 59 2.47 -5.07 16.31
CA ALA A 59 2.76 -4.11 17.38
C ALA A 59 1.58 -4.07 18.35
N GLN A 60 1.68 -3.27 19.42
CA GLN A 60 0.60 -3.14 20.39
C GLN A 60 -0.68 -2.64 19.70
N GLY A 61 -1.69 -3.52 19.60
CA GLY A 61 -2.98 -3.22 18.97
C GLY A 61 -3.02 -3.30 17.44
N VAL A 62 -1.91 -3.62 16.77
CA VAL A 62 -1.79 -3.63 15.30
C VAL A 62 -1.46 -5.03 14.80
N GLY A 63 -2.28 -5.57 13.90
CA GLY A 63 -2.06 -6.84 13.22
C GLY A 63 -2.01 -6.67 11.70
N GLY A 64 -0.81 -6.42 11.19
CA GLY A 64 -0.53 -6.10 9.80
C GLY A 64 -0.38 -4.59 9.54
N GLU A 65 0.42 -4.24 8.55
CA GLU A 65 0.60 -2.87 8.07
C GLU A 65 0.79 -2.82 6.55
N VAL A 66 0.54 -1.65 5.97
CA VAL A 66 0.77 -1.39 4.55
C VAL A 66 1.60 -0.12 4.41
N HIS A 67 2.66 -0.16 3.62
CA HIS A 67 3.50 1.00 3.31
C HIS A 67 3.14 1.55 1.93
N VAL A 68 3.05 2.86 1.82
CA VAL A 68 2.85 3.56 0.55
C VAL A 68 4.11 4.35 0.24
N CYS A 69 4.76 4.01 -0.87
CA CYS A 69 6.02 4.57 -1.31
C CYS A 69 5.84 5.32 -2.61
N THR A 70 6.28 6.57 -2.69
CA THR A 70 6.40 7.25 -3.99
C THR A 70 7.70 6.81 -4.67
N LEU A 71 7.59 6.35 -5.92
CA LEU A 71 8.75 6.05 -6.76
C LEU A 71 9.14 7.31 -7.52
N GLU A 72 10.20 7.97 -7.06
CA GLU A 72 10.83 9.09 -7.76
C GLU A 72 12.11 8.61 -8.45
N THR A 73 12.72 9.44 -9.30
CA THR A 73 14.03 9.16 -9.91
C THR A 73 15.16 8.99 -8.87
N GLY A 74 14.92 9.38 -7.62
CA GLY A 74 15.84 9.26 -6.48
C GLY A 74 15.52 8.09 -5.55
N ALA A 75 15.77 8.27 -4.25
CA ALA A 75 15.43 7.24 -3.26
C ALA A 75 13.91 7.14 -3.08
N PRO A 76 13.33 5.93 -2.99
CA PRO A 76 11.90 5.76 -2.78
C PRO A 76 11.49 6.36 -1.43
N ASN A 77 10.40 7.13 -1.43
CA ASN A 77 9.88 7.79 -0.24
C ASN A 77 8.68 7.00 0.32
N CYS A 78 8.93 6.16 1.32
CA CYS A 78 7.93 5.36 2.03
C CYS A 78 7.50 6.02 3.36
N SER A 79 6.97 7.24 3.31
CA SER A 79 6.62 8.01 4.52
C SER A 79 5.23 7.72 5.07
N LEU A 80 4.38 7.02 4.32
CA LEU A 80 3.01 6.71 4.73
C LEU A 80 2.87 5.22 5.08
N THR A 81 2.39 4.95 6.28
CA THR A 81 1.98 3.63 6.73
C THR A 81 0.49 3.63 7.06
N LEU A 82 -0.22 2.61 6.60
CA LEU A 82 -1.64 2.39 6.83
C LEU A 82 -1.83 1.22 7.79
N HIS A 83 -2.84 1.33 8.64
CA HIS A 83 -3.24 0.30 9.59
C HIS A 83 -4.76 0.12 9.58
N GLY A 84 -5.21 -1.10 9.91
CA GLY A 84 -6.62 -1.39 10.16
C GLY A 84 -7.10 -0.90 11.53
N VAL A 85 -8.26 -1.40 11.96
CA VAL A 85 -8.84 -1.11 13.28
C VAL A 85 -7.94 -1.67 14.40
N GLN A 86 -7.63 -0.80 15.37
CA GLN A 86 -6.86 -1.16 16.56
C GLN A 86 -7.54 -2.28 17.36
N GLY A 87 -6.73 -3.19 17.90
CA GLY A 87 -7.17 -4.33 18.70
C GLY A 87 -7.22 -5.65 17.93
N ASN A 88 -7.20 -5.62 16.59
CA ASN A 88 -7.10 -6.83 15.76
C ASN A 88 -5.63 -7.23 15.55
N VAL A 89 -4.93 -7.65 16.60
CA VAL A 89 -3.49 -7.99 16.57
C VAL A 89 -3.12 -9.14 15.63
N HIS A 90 -4.10 -9.96 15.23
CA HIS A 90 -3.92 -11.04 14.26
C HIS A 90 -4.70 -10.80 12.96
N GLY A 91 -5.16 -9.56 12.72
CA GLY A 91 -6.06 -9.22 11.62
C GLY A 91 -5.50 -9.45 10.21
N GLN A 92 -4.17 -9.48 10.09
CA GLN A 92 -3.44 -9.59 8.84
C GLN A 92 -3.79 -8.49 7.83
N PHE A 93 -3.96 -7.27 8.32
CA PHE A 93 -4.15 -6.09 7.47
C PHE A 93 -3.00 -5.97 6.45
N GLY A 94 -3.34 -5.79 5.17
CA GLY A 94 -2.36 -5.75 4.09
C GLY A 94 -2.06 -7.11 3.44
N THR A 95 -2.91 -8.12 3.68
CA THR A 95 -2.78 -9.43 3.01
C THR A 95 -3.16 -9.38 1.53
N SER A 96 -4.08 -8.49 1.18
CA SER A 96 -4.47 -8.24 -0.21
C SER A 96 -4.59 -6.73 -0.43
N LEU A 97 -4.14 -6.29 -1.59
CA LEU A 97 -4.13 -4.89 -1.99
C LEU A 97 -4.79 -4.79 -3.37
N SER A 98 -5.65 -3.80 -3.57
CA SER A 98 -6.24 -3.58 -4.88
C SER A 98 -6.43 -2.10 -5.16
N PRO A 99 -5.94 -1.60 -6.32
CA PRO A 99 -6.29 -0.26 -6.76
C PRO A 99 -7.77 -0.28 -7.15
N CYS A 100 -8.52 0.71 -6.67
CA CYS A 100 -9.91 0.91 -7.01
C CYS A 100 -10.04 2.11 -7.95
N PRO A 101 -10.95 2.07 -8.94
CA PRO A 101 -11.33 3.27 -9.66
C PRO A 101 -12.02 4.23 -8.69
N ASP A 102 -11.95 5.54 -8.99
CA ASP A 102 -12.63 6.61 -8.25
C ASP A 102 -14.06 6.23 -7.83
N LEU A 103 -14.24 5.94 -6.54
CA LEU A 103 -15.47 5.52 -5.88
C LEU A 103 -16.24 6.72 -5.31
N ASN A 104 -15.57 7.82 -4.99
CA ASN A 104 -16.18 8.98 -4.35
C ASN A 104 -16.50 10.14 -5.32
N GLY A 105 -16.04 10.05 -6.57
CA GLY A 105 -16.26 11.03 -7.63
C GLY A 105 -15.30 12.23 -7.61
N ASP A 106 -14.16 12.15 -6.92
CA ASP A 106 -13.19 13.25 -6.83
C ASP A 106 -12.12 13.23 -7.94
N GLY A 107 -12.17 12.23 -8.81
CA GLY A 107 -11.27 12.04 -9.93
C GLY A 107 -9.95 11.35 -9.59
N LEU A 108 -9.78 10.85 -8.36
CA LEU A 108 -8.58 10.13 -7.92
C LEU A 108 -8.91 8.67 -7.60
N PRO A 109 -8.07 7.71 -7.99
CA PRO A 109 -8.32 6.31 -7.64
C PRO A 109 -8.04 6.04 -6.16
N GLU A 110 -8.77 5.10 -5.59
CA GLU A 110 -8.63 4.66 -4.20
C GLU A 110 -7.81 3.38 -4.06
N LEU A 111 -7.57 3.01 -2.81
CA LEU A 111 -6.92 1.76 -2.44
C LEU A 111 -7.86 0.93 -1.55
N ALA A 112 -8.12 -0.30 -1.95
CA ALA A 112 -8.72 -1.31 -1.09
C ALA A 112 -7.64 -2.16 -0.41
N VAL A 113 -7.82 -2.42 0.89
CA VAL A 113 -6.92 -3.26 1.68
C VAL A 113 -7.71 -4.33 2.42
N GLY A 114 -7.33 -5.60 2.23
CA GLY A 114 -7.94 -6.72 2.94
C GLY A 114 -7.23 -7.07 4.25
N ALA A 115 -8.03 -7.46 5.24
CA ALA A 115 -7.59 -7.95 6.54
C ALA A 115 -8.40 -9.22 6.89
N PRO A 116 -8.04 -10.39 6.32
CA PRO A 116 -8.90 -11.57 6.30
C PRO A 116 -9.11 -12.23 7.67
N LEU A 117 -8.26 -11.94 8.66
CA LEU A 117 -8.36 -12.52 10.00
C LEU A 117 -8.93 -11.56 11.04
N GLU A 118 -9.33 -10.35 10.62
CA GLU A 118 -10.10 -9.45 11.49
C GLU A 118 -11.49 -10.00 11.78
N ASP A 119 -12.16 -9.37 12.74
CA ASP A 119 -13.53 -9.71 13.15
C ASP A 119 -13.69 -11.21 13.42
N ARG A 120 -12.83 -11.74 14.30
CA ARG A 120 -12.81 -13.18 14.67
C ARG A 120 -12.68 -14.12 13.47
N GLY A 121 -12.03 -13.68 12.40
CA GLY A 121 -11.82 -14.47 11.18
C GLY A 121 -12.93 -14.35 10.15
N HIS A 122 -13.91 -13.46 10.33
CA HIS A 122 -14.87 -13.12 9.27
C HIS A 122 -14.24 -12.27 8.17
N GLY A 123 -13.19 -11.52 8.51
CA GLY A 123 -12.43 -10.68 7.61
C GLY A 123 -13.06 -9.30 7.42
N SER A 124 -12.19 -8.34 7.10
CA SER A 124 -12.56 -6.96 6.81
C SER A 124 -11.95 -6.50 5.49
N VAL A 125 -12.62 -5.54 4.84
CA VAL A 125 -12.06 -4.75 3.73
C VAL A 125 -12.11 -3.28 4.07
N TYR A 126 -11.00 -2.59 3.86
CA TYR A 126 -10.83 -1.16 4.09
C TYR A 126 -10.72 -0.41 2.78
N ILE A 127 -11.34 0.77 2.69
CA ILE A 127 -11.17 1.70 1.57
C ILE A 127 -10.41 2.93 2.05
N PHE A 128 -9.32 3.27 1.37
CA PHE A 128 -8.54 4.47 1.58
C PHE A 128 -8.66 5.36 0.37
N LEU A 129 -9.17 6.58 0.58
CA LEU A 129 -9.40 7.52 -0.50
C LEU A 129 -8.08 8.06 -1.07
N GLY A 130 -8.08 8.30 -2.36
CA GLY A 130 -7.07 9.11 -3.01
C GLY A 130 -7.02 10.53 -2.44
N ARG A 131 -5.87 11.18 -2.60
CA ARG A 131 -5.71 12.63 -2.43
C ARG A 131 -4.62 13.12 -3.39
N PRO A 132 -4.54 14.42 -3.68
CA PRO A 132 -3.45 14.96 -4.46
C PRO A 132 -2.09 14.44 -3.97
N TRP A 133 -1.35 13.79 -4.87
CA TRP A 133 -0.02 13.19 -4.62
C TRP A 133 0.04 12.05 -3.58
N GLY A 134 -1.06 11.39 -3.24
CA GLY A 134 -1.00 10.27 -2.30
C GLY A 134 -2.32 9.63 -1.92
N ILE A 135 -2.29 8.89 -0.82
CA ILE A 135 -3.47 8.26 -0.21
C ILE A 135 -3.73 8.90 1.16
N GLN A 136 -5.01 9.00 1.55
CA GLN A 136 -5.38 9.41 2.90
C GLN A 136 -4.95 8.35 3.91
N ALA A 137 -4.30 8.76 5.01
CA ALA A 137 -3.79 7.81 6.00
C ALA A 137 -4.89 7.06 6.78
N LYS A 138 -6.08 7.67 6.88
CA LYS A 138 -7.23 7.08 7.54
C LYS A 138 -8.16 6.52 6.47
N TYR A 139 -8.64 5.29 6.68
CA TYR A 139 -9.66 4.70 5.83
C TYR A 139 -10.96 5.52 5.91
N SER A 140 -11.70 5.60 4.81
CA SER A 140 -13.03 6.22 4.75
C SER A 140 -14.13 5.22 5.12
N GLN A 141 -13.91 3.94 4.83
CA GLN A 141 -14.87 2.88 5.07
C GLN A 141 -14.15 1.60 5.48
N VAL A 142 -14.82 0.83 6.35
CA VAL A 142 -14.50 -0.57 6.64
C VAL A 142 -15.78 -1.38 6.48
N SER A 143 -15.70 -2.50 5.76
CA SER A 143 -16.77 -3.47 5.63
C SER A 143 -16.40 -4.72 6.40
N THR A 144 -17.17 -5.02 7.44
CA THR A 144 -17.14 -6.28 8.20
C THR A 144 -18.46 -7.02 7.95
N LYS A 145 -18.50 -8.32 8.23
CA LYS A 145 -19.72 -9.12 8.07
C LYS A 145 -20.66 -9.02 9.28
#